data_AF-A0A6J3IVZ5-F1
#
_entry.id   AF-A0A6J3IVZ5-F1
#
_cell.length_a   1.000
_cell.length_b   1.000
_cell.length_c   1.000
_cell.angle_alpha   90.00
_cell.angle_beta   90.00
_cell.angle_gamma   90.00
#
_symmetry.space_group_name_H-M   'P 1'
#
loop_
_entity.id
_entity.type
_entity.pdbx_description
1 polymer ?
#
loop_
_entity_poly.entity_id
_entity_poly.type
_entity_poly.pdbx_seq_one_letter_code
_entity_poly.pdbx_strand_id
1 'polypeptide(L)' 'MITLQLTKVAKNLDYEDPEIIAAGHTYEMMISVFDDLRPSHTVTVTIIVKVAPANDFSPVFKAGHYSFSVPETSGDHC' A
#
# COMPACT_ATOMS: atom_id res chain seq x y z
N MET A 1 -5.27 30.13 11.04
CA MET A 1 -5.65 28.74 10.72
C MET A 1 -4.35 28.02 10.36
N ILE A 2 -3.98 26.95 11.06
CA ILE A 2 -2.76 26.17 10.76
C ILE A 2 -3.12 25.16 9.67
N THR A 3 -2.34 25.11 8.60
CA THR A 3 -2.53 24.15 7.49
C THR A 3 -1.36 23.18 7.47
N LEU A 4 -1.64 21.88 7.57
CA LEU A 4 -0.65 20.82 7.47
C LEU A 4 -0.57 20.34 6.02
N GLN A 5 0.64 20.28 5.46
CA GLN A 5 0.88 19.66 4.15
C GLN A 5 2.04 18.67 4.24
N LEU A 6 1.81 17.44 3.75
CA LEU A 6 2.87 16.46 3.54
C LEU A 6 3.47 16.66 2.15
N THR A 7 4.73 17.10 2.08
CA THR A 7 5.43 17.40 0.81
C THR A 7 6.41 16.31 0.38
N LYS A 8 6.81 15.43 1.30
CA LYS A 8 7.82 14.40 1.03
C LYS A 8 7.52 13.14 1.83
N VAL A 9 7.63 12.00 1.17
CA VAL A 9 7.65 10.69 1.82
C VAL A 9 9.11 10.34 2.16
N ALA A 10 9.36 9.85 3.37
CA ALA A 10 10.71 9.51 3.83
C ALA A 10 11.25 8.20 3.24
N LYS A 11 10.34 7.25 2.97
CA LYS A 11 10.59 5.94 2.36
C LYS A 11 9.52 5.72 1.29
N ASN A 12 9.79 4.87 0.31
CA ASN A 12 8.76 4.41 -0.62
C ASN A 12 7.64 3.67 0.13
N LEU A 13 6.40 3.83 -0.35
CA LEU A 13 5.26 3.04 0.13
C LEU A 13 5.24 1.73 -0.65
N ASP A 14 5.15 0.62 0.06
CA ASP A 14 5.10 -0.72 -0.50
C ASP A 14 3.82 -1.39 0.03
N TYR A 15 2.91 -1.75 -0.88
CA TYR A 15 1.61 -2.32 -0.51
C TYR A 15 1.76 -3.76 -0.02
N GLU A 16 2.80 -4.46 -0.50
CA GLU A 16 3.13 -5.86 -0.22
C GLU A 16 4.04 -6.04 1.00
N ASP A 17 4.42 -4.95 1.68
CA ASP A 17 5.20 -5.01 2.92
C ASP A 17 4.42 -5.74 4.04
N PRO A 18 5.03 -6.75 4.71
CA PRO A 18 4.33 -7.60 5.67
C PRO A 18 3.85 -6.85 6.92
N GLU A 19 4.56 -5.82 7.36
CA GLU A 19 4.17 -5.00 8.51
C GLU A 19 2.94 -4.15 8.15
N ILE A 20 2.89 -3.65 6.93
CA ILE A 20 1.78 -2.86 6.40
C ILE A 20 0.55 -3.69 6.09
N ILE A 21 0.72 -4.93 5.62
CA ILE A 21 -0.38 -5.90 5.48
C ILE A 21 -1.01 -6.16 6.86
N ALA A 22 -0.19 -6.40 7.89
CA ALA A 22 -0.68 -6.61 9.26
C ALA A 22 -1.42 -5.37 9.81
N ALA A 23 -1.02 -4.17 9.38
CA ALA A 23 -1.66 -2.90 9.72
C ALA A 23 -2.84 -2.51 8.81
N GLY A 24 -3.27 -3.37 7.89
CA GLY A 24 -4.40 -3.09 6.99
C GLY A 24 -4.12 -1.99 5.96
N HIS A 25 -2.90 -1.95 5.44
CA HIS A 25 -2.43 -0.99 4.43
C HIS A 25 -2.54 0.48 4.84
N THR A 26 -2.39 0.73 6.14
CA THR A 26 -2.60 2.05 6.72
C THR A 26 -1.43 2.44 7.62
N TYR A 27 -0.95 3.67 7.45
CA TYR A 27 -0.03 4.32 8.39
C TYR A 27 -0.81 5.32 9.23
N GLU A 28 -0.62 5.28 10.54
CA GLU A 28 -1.13 6.28 11.47
C GLU A 28 0.02 7.11 12.03
N MET A 29 -0.12 8.43 11.95
CA MET A 29 0.86 9.38 12.45
C MET A 29 0.17 10.47 13.25
N MET A 30 0.75 10.81 14.40
CA MET A 30 0.29 11.91 15.23
C MET A 30 1.25 13.09 15.10
N ILE A 31 0.73 14.25 14.69
CA ILE A 31 1.47 15.50 14.61
C ILE A 31 1.08 16.38 15.78
N SER A 32 2.07 16.88 16.50
CA SER A 32 1.89 17.85 17.59
C SER A 32 2.57 19.16 17.21
N VAL A 33 1.83 20.26 17.31
CA VAL A 33 2.32 21.62 17.06
C VAL A 33 2.16 22.41 18.35
N PHE A 34 3.22 23.09 18.78
CA PHE A 34 3.21 23.92 19.98
C PHE A 34 3.71 25.34 19.66
N ASP A 35 3.25 26.32 20.45
CA ASP A 35 3.76 27.69 20.41
C ASP A 35 4.91 27.89 21.42
N ASP A 36 5.65 28.99 21.26
CA ASP A 36 6.74 29.38 22.15
C ASP A 36 6.25 30.12 23.42
N LEU A 37 4.94 30.13 23.69
CA LEU A 37 4.38 30.82 24.86
C LEU A 37 4.63 30.02 26.15
N ARG A 38 4.47 30.69 27.29
CA ARG A 38 4.57 30.07 28.62
C ARG A 38 3.34 30.40 29.48
N PRO A 39 2.45 29.44 29.77
CA PRO A 39 2.46 28.05 29.29
C PRO A 39 2.20 27.94 27.78
N SER A 40 2.78 26.92 27.15
CA SER A 40 2.63 26.69 25.71
C SER A 40 1.27 26.09 25.38
N HIS A 41 0.66 26.49 24.28
CA HIS A 41 -0.49 25.79 23.73
C HIS A 41 -0.03 24.71 22.74
N THR A 42 -0.60 23.52 22.87
CA THR A 42 -0.28 22.38 22.00
C THR A 42 -1.54 21.90 21.31
N VAL A 43 -1.46 21.67 20.00
CA VAL A 43 -2.51 21.07 19.18
C VAL A 43 -2.00 19.79 18.57
N THR A 44 -2.78 18.72 18.72
CA THR A 44 -2.47 17.41 18.19
C THR A 44 -3.44 17.03 17.09
N VAL A 45 -2.93 16.50 15.98
CA VAL A 45 -3.71 16.04 14.82
C VAL A 45 -3.26 14.63 14.45
N THR A 46 -4.21 13.73 14.27
CA THR A 46 -3.94 12.39 13.74
C THR A 46 -4.13 12.38 12.22
N ILE A 47 -3.14 11.83 11.52
CA ILE A 47 -3.14 11.64 10.07
C ILE A 47 -3.16 10.14 9.79
N ILE A 48 -4.09 9.74 8.95
CA ILE A 48 -4.27 8.36 8.51
C ILE A 48 -3.97 8.31 7.01
N VAL A 49 -2.92 7.58 6.63
CA VAL A 49 -2.52 7.41 5.23
C VAL A 49 -2.85 5.99 4.80
N LYS A 50 -3.73 5.86 3.79
CA LYS A 50 -4.02 4.59 3.14
C LYS A 50 -3.13 4.39 1.91
N VAL A 51 -2.47 3.24 1.85
CA VAL A 51 -1.71 2.83 0.66
C VAL A 51 -2.68 2.25 -0.35
N ALA A 52 -2.71 2.83 -1.55
CA ALA A 52 -3.50 2.30 -2.66
C ALA A 52 -2.72 1.16 -3.35
N PRO A 53 -3.40 0.08 -3.79
CA PRO A 53 -2.75 -0.99 -4.52
C PRO A 53 -2.26 -0.49 -5.89
N ALA A 54 -1.06 -0.91 -6.28
CA ALA A 54 -0.47 -0.65 -7.59
C ALA A 54 0.02 -1.97 -8.21
N ASN A 55 0.06 -2.03 -9.54
CA ASN A 55 0.53 -3.22 -10.25
C ASN A 55 2.06 -3.16 -10.42
N ASP A 56 2.78 -3.48 -9.35
CA ASP A 56 4.25 -3.36 -9.30
C ASP A 56 4.96 -4.68 -9.66
N PHE A 57 4.21 -5.78 -9.79
CA PHE A 57 4.72 -7.10 -10.13
C PHE A 57 4.14 -7.60 -11.46
N SER A 58 5.01 -7.94 -12.41
CA SER A 58 4.58 -8.58 -13.65
C SER A 58 4.21 -10.05 -13.41
N PRO A 59 3.22 -10.59 -14.12
CA PRO A 59 2.87 -12.00 -14.00
C PRO A 59 4.05 -12.88 -14.40
N VAL A 60 4.27 -13.95 -13.63
CA VAL A 60 5.31 -14.95 -13.89
C VAL A 60 4.67 -16.30 -14.19
N PHE A 61 5.15 -16.97 -15.24
CA PHE A 61 4.74 -18.35 -15.54
C PHE A 61 5.25 -19.28 -14.42
N LYS A 62 4.40 -20.23 -13.99
CA LYS A 62 4.77 -21.22 -12.95
C LYS A 62 5.81 -22.22 -13.45
N ALA A 63 5.80 -22.52 -14.74
CA ALA A 63 6.75 -23.42 -15.39
C ALA A 63 7.36 -22.74 -16.62
N GLY A 64 8.62 -23.05 -16.92
CA GLY A 64 9.27 -22.57 -18.15
C GLY A 64 8.70 -23.20 -19.43
N HIS A 65 7.98 -24.31 -19.31
CA HIS A 65 7.30 -24.97 -20.43
C HIS A 65 6.03 -25.67 -19.94
N TYR A 66 4.96 -25.60 -20.73
CA TYR A 66 3.72 -26.33 -20.50
C TYR A 66 3.53 -27.32 -21.64
N SER A 67 3.34 -28.60 -21.30
CA SER A 67 3.07 -29.66 -22.27
C SER A 67 1.85 -30.45 -21.82
N PHE A 68 0.91 -30.64 -22.73
CA PHE A 68 -0.27 -31.48 -22.52
C PHE A 68 -0.69 -32.12 -23.83
N SER A 69 -1.33 -33.28 -23.74
CA SER A 69 -1.86 -34.01 -24.90
C SER A 69 -3.38 -33.89 -24.91
N VAL A 70 -3.94 -33.61 -26.08
CA VAL A 70 -5.39 -33.50 -26.28
C VAL A 70 -5.85 -34.66 -27.15
N PRO A 71 -6.75 -35.54 -26.69
CA PRO A 71 -7.35 -36.57 -27.53
C PRO A 71 -8.08 -35.97 -28.74
N GLU A 72 -8.08 -36.65 -29.88
CA GLU A 72 -8.77 -36.18 -31.10
C GLU A 72 -10.29 -36.01 -30.91
N THR A 73 -10.87 -36.74 -29.96
CA THR A 73 -12.30 -36.69 -29.61
C THR A 73 -12.66 -35.55 -28.64
N SER A 74 -11.74 -34.63 -28.36
CA SER A 74 -11.95 -33.59 -27.34
C SER A 74 -12.86 -32.45 -27.81
N GLY A 75 -13.18 -32.39 -29.10
CA GLY A 75 -14.30 -31.61 -29.61
C GLY A 75 -15.47 -32.55 -29.85
N ASP A 76 -16.54 -32.39 -29.07
CA ASP A 76 -17.77 -33.16 -29.29
C ASP A 76 -18.23 -32.97 -30.75
N HIS A 77 -18.49 -34.09 -31.42
CA HIS A 77 -19.00 -34.14 -32.78
C HIS A 77 -20.47 -33.71 -32.72
N CYS A 78 -20.78 -32.46 -33.10
CA CYS A 78 -22.16 -32.01 -33.31
C CYS A 78 -22.80 -32.71 -34.51
#